data_AF-A0A967LGB1-F1
#
_entry.id   AF-A0A967LGB1-F1
#
_cell.length_a   1.000
_cell.length_b   1.000
_cell.length_c   1.000
_cell.angle_alpha   90.00
_cell.angle_beta   90.00
_cell.angle_gamma   90.00
#
_symmetry.space_group_name_H-M   'P 1'
#
loop_
_entity.id
_entity.type
_entity.pdbx_description
1 polymer ?
#
loop_
_entity_poly.entity_id
_entity_poly.type
_entity_poly.pdbx_seq_one_letter_code
_entity_poly.pdbx_strand_id
1 'polypeptide(L)' 'MTTELTYLTWTAVLCLVLWTPYIVAGTSRHGFLTAADYRIPGSRVLPPWADRAQRA' A
#
# COMPACT_ATOMS: atom_id res chain seq x y z
N MET A 1 -24.90 -0.87 -14.29
CA MET A 1 -23.74 -0.01 -13.96
C MET A 1 -24.10 1.40 -14.38
N THR A 2 -24.20 2.34 -13.43
CA THR A 2 -24.37 3.77 -13.76
C THR A 2 -23.00 4.38 -14.08
N THR A 3 -22.99 5.50 -14.80
CA THR A 3 -21.77 6.24 -15.14
C THR A 3 -21.00 6.66 -13.89
N GLU A 4 -21.70 7.17 -12.88
CA GLU A 4 -21.12 7.57 -11.58
C GLU A 4 -20.42 6.39 -10.88
N LEU A 5 -21.07 5.23 -10.82
CA LEU A 5 -20.51 4.03 -10.19
C LEU A 5 -19.31 3.49 -10.98
N THR A 6 -19.32 3.66 -12.31
CA THR A 6 -18.20 3.29 -13.17
C THR A 6 -16.98 4.18 -12.90
N TYR A 7 -17.17 5.50 -12.79
CA TYR A 7 -16.10 6.42 -12.42
C TYR A 7 -15.54 6.12 -11.02
N LEU A 8 -16.39 5.87 -10.04
CA LEU A 8 -15.97 5.48 -8.69
C LEU A 8 -15.14 4.19 -8.70
N THR A 9 -15.54 3.21 -9.53
CA THR A 9 -14.82 1.94 -9.64
C THR A 9 -13.43 2.17 -10.23
N TRP A 10 -13.33 2.97 -11.30
CA TRP A 10 -12.04 3.27 -11.92
C TRP A 10 -11.11 4.06 -11.00
N THR A 11 -11.63 5.03 -10.24
CA THR A 11 -10.80 5.76 -9.27
C THR A 11 -10.33 4.86 -8.13
N ALA A 12 -11.18 3.96 -7.65
CA ALA A 12 -10.79 2.96 -6.65
C ALA A 12 -9.70 2.01 -7.17
N VAL A 13 -9.84 1.53 -8.42
CA VAL A 13 -8.82 0.68 -9.07
C VAL A 13 -7.50 1.44 -9.23
N LEU A 14 -7.53 2.69 -9.70
CA LEU A 14 -6.33 3.52 -9.82
C LEU A 14 -5.63 3.72 -8.48
N CYS A 15 -6.40 3.98 -7.41
CA CYS A 15 -5.86 4.09 -6.06
C CYS A 15 -5.17 2.79 -5.60
N LEU A 16 -5.79 1.64 -5.86
CA LEU A 16 -5.24 0.33 -5.51
C LEU A 16 -3.93 0.05 -6.28
N VAL A 17 -3.91 0.36 -7.58
CA VAL A 17 -2.71 0.21 -8.42
C VAL A 17 -1.58 1.11 -7.92
N LEU A 18 -1.87 2.36 -7.56
CA LEU A 18 -0.87 3.30 -7.04
C LEU A 18 -0.21 2.80 -5.74
N TRP A 19 -0.98 2.13 -4.87
CA TRP A 19 -0.50 1.60 -3.59
C TRP A 19 0.15 0.23 -3.69
N THR A 20 -0.07 -0.51 -4.78
CA THR A 20 0.50 -1.84 -5.00
C THR A 20 2.03 -1.90 -4.78
N PRO A 21 2.88 -1.00 -5.33
CA PRO A 21 4.32 -1.05 -5.09
C PRO A 21 4.70 -0.90 -3.62
N TYR A 22 3.99 -0.08 -2.85
CA TYR A 22 4.23 0.08 -1.42
C TYR A 22 3.90 -1.21 -0.65
N ILE A 23 2.75 -1.84 -0.97
CA ILE A 23 2.33 -3.10 -0.34
C ILE A 23 3.33 -4.22 -0.66
N VAL A 24 3.76 -4.34 -1.93
CA VAL A 24 4.75 -5.34 -2.38
C VAL A 24 6.10 -5.12 -1.70
N ALA A 25 6.53 -3.88 -1.50
CA ALA A 25 7.76 -3.58 -0.76
C ALA A 25 7.70 -4.09 0.68
N GLY A 26 6.57 -3.87 1.35
CA GLY A 26 6.34 -4.32 2.73
C GLY A 26 6.35 -5.85 2.86
N THR A 27 5.60 -6.54 1.99
CA THR A 27 5.48 -8.01 2.04
C THR A 27 6.75 -8.72 1.60
N SER A 28 7.46 -8.22 0.57
CA SER A 28 8.70 -8.83 0.10
C SER A 28 9.87 -8.72 1.09
N ARG A 29 9.92 -7.63 1.88
CA ARG A 29 11.01 -7.39 2.83
C ARG A 29 10.76 -7.96 4.20
N HIS A 30 9.53 -7.84 4.69
CA HIS A 30 9.20 -8.10 6.09
C HIS A 30 8.17 -9.22 6.26
N GLY A 31 7.66 -9.78 5.15
CA GLY A 31 6.56 -10.75 5.19
C GLY A 31 5.24 -10.13 5.66
N PHE A 32 4.28 -10.99 6.00
CA PHE A 32 2.98 -10.54 6.53
C PHE A 32 3.13 -9.83 7.88
N LEU A 33 2.18 -8.96 8.20
CA LEU A 33 2.12 -8.28 9.50
C LEU A 33 1.72 -9.28 10.58
N THR A 34 2.48 -9.29 11.67
CA THR A 34 2.20 -10.08 12.87
C THR A 34 1.74 -9.17 14.01
N ALA A 35 1.12 -9.73 15.05
CA ALA A 35 0.71 -8.97 16.23
C ALA A 35 1.87 -8.22 16.89
N ALA A 36 3.11 -8.74 16.79
CA ALA A 36 4.30 -8.11 17.34
C ALA A 36 4.69 -6.83 16.59
N ASP A 37 4.44 -6.76 15.28
CA ASP A 37 4.75 -5.59 14.45
C ASP A 37 3.89 -4.36 14.83
N TYR A 38 2.71 -4.57 15.43
CA TYR A 38 1.86 -3.49 15.91
C TYR A 38 2.26 -2.94 17.28
N ARG A 39 3.15 -3.64 18.01
CA ARG A 39 3.59 -3.22 19.35
C ARG A 39 4.54 -2.02 19.30
N ILE A 40 5.38 -1.93 18.26
CA ILE A 40 6.38 -0.87 18.11
C ILE A 40 6.24 -0.23 16.73
N PRO A 41 5.75 1.03 16.64
CA PRO A 41 5.62 1.73 15.38
C PRO A 41 7.00 1.98 14.75
N GLY A 42 7.12 1.80 13.43
CA GLY A 42 8.33 2.16 12.67
C GLY A 42 9.48 1.15 12.74
N SER A 43 9.29 -0.03 13.32
CA SER A 43 10.31 -1.10 13.37
C SER A 43 10.69 -1.65 11.98
N ARG A 44 9.75 -1.58 11.02
CA ARG A 44 9.95 -2.02 9.63
C ARG A 44 10.41 -0.86 8.75
N VAL A 45 11.73 -0.75 8.56
CA VAL A 45 12.31 0.22 7.63
C VAL A 45 11.98 -0.19 6.19
N LEU A 46 11.34 0.70 5.44
CA LEU A 46 11.07 0.52 4.01
C LEU A 46 12.29 0.96 3.18
N PRO A 47 12.51 0.36 1.99
CA PRO A 47 13.55 0.82 1.09
C PRO A 47 13.23 2.24 0.54
N PRO A 48 14.25 3.05 0.16
CA PRO A 48 14.06 4.45 -0.24
C PRO A 48 13.10 4.67 -1.41
N TRP A 49 12.94 3.69 -2.30
CA TRP A 49 11.97 3.77 -3.39
C TRP A 49 10.52 3.52 -2.92
N ALA A 50 10.32 2.70 -1.89
CA ALA A 50 9.00 2.42 -1.33
C ALA A 50 8.56 3.53 -0.38
N ASP A 51 9.50 4.16 0.34
CA ASP A 51 9.22 5.38 1.09
C ASP A 51 8.75 6.53 0.17
N ARG A 52 9.27 6.60 -1.06
CA ARG A 52 8.74 7.53 -2.08
C ARG A 52 7.32 7.16 -2.52
N ALA A 53 7.00 5.88 -2.64
CA ALA A 53 5.65 5.42 -2.98
C ALA A 53 4.63 5.71 -1.87
N GLN A 54 5.05 5.76 -0.60
CA GLN A 54 4.20 6.15 0.54
C GLN A 54 3.80 7.64 0.52
N ARG A 55 4.55 8.48 -0.21
CA ARG A 55 4.30 9.93 -0.29
C ARG A 55 3.41 10.32 -1.48
N ALA A 56 3.05 9.38 -2.34
CA ALA A 56 2.19 9.58 -3.51
C ALA A 56 0.72 9.50 -3.11
#